data_AF-A0A1V5KCL9-F1
#
_entry.id   AF-A0A1V5KCL9-F1
#
_cell.length_a   1.000
_cell.length_b   1.000
_cell.length_c   1.000
_cell.angle_alpha   90.00
_cell.angle_beta   90.00
_cell.angle_gamma   90.00
#
_symmetry.space_group_name_H-M   'P 1'
#
loop_
_entity.id
_entity.type
_entity.pdbx_description
1 polymer ?
#
loop_
_entity_poly.entity_id
_entity_poly.type
_entity_poly.pdbx_seq_one_letter_code
_entity_poly.pdbx_strand_id
1 'polypeptide(L)'
;MPGIGLPESEPLAVQLDPLKKHERGSTTCELLGREVQAIRVSGPGLYHGAQLQQYERTVGLIDLSAAAFYVLDIFRAVGGSDHAKFTHGYFGELQTFGFNPAPAADYGHGTQMGGFLCDPSPEFGWQARWTVDDHYGYLAKGSLVHLNYFDLTREAEAATAKSWIAFGFTNDQTAEIPALMIRRRAEQAPLSSCFVGILEPCTSHSHLRSVERPEVVDAQGMPYSDMSAAVLVQSVDGVRDLILAMDVENPAKQDPCFRTLRRAQVPSCKLTTDAELCLIRTDARGILKKVALANGTFLRTADFEIQTDCEAGYIELDLDGKTAVLVAGQPESIRSCKLKNKRLSITVAAVP
;
A
#
# COMPACT_ATOMS: atom_id res chain seq x y z
N MET A 1 -6.70 -2.39 29.87
CA MET A 1 -5.28 -2.78 30.06
C MET A 1 -5.25 -4.00 30.96
N PRO A 2 -4.48 -5.05 30.66
CA PRO A 2 -4.32 -6.14 31.61
C PRO A 2 -3.64 -5.62 32.88
N GLY A 3 -4.25 -5.87 34.04
CA GLY A 3 -3.58 -6.01 35.33
C GLY A 3 -2.93 -4.78 35.95
N ILE A 4 -3.71 -3.94 36.64
CA ILE A 4 -3.22 -3.27 37.85
C ILE A 4 -3.69 -4.13 39.03
N GLY A 5 -2.76 -4.65 39.84
CA GLY A 5 -3.06 -5.30 41.12
C GLY A 5 -3.03 -6.83 41.18
N LEU A 6 -2.49 -7.53 40.17
CA LEU A 6 -2.17 -8.96 40.31
C LEU A 6 -0.66 -9.12 40.60
N PRO A 7 -0.26 -10.04 41.49
CA PRO A 7 1.15 -10.29 41.77
C PRO A 7 1.83 -10.87 40.53
N GLU A 8 2.87 -10.19 40.06
CA GLU A 8 3.67 -10.64 38.93
C GLU A 8 4.60 -11.78 39.38
N SER A 9 4.39 -12.97 38.85
CA SER A 9 5.08 -14.21 39.26
C SER A 9 6.37 -14.50 38.49
N GLU A 10 6.69 -13.70 37.47
CA GLU A 10 7.83 -13.91 36.59
C GLU A 10 9.00 -12.98 36.94
N PRO A 11 10.26 -13.33 36.59
CA PRO A 11 11.40 -12.45 36.81
C PRO A 11 11.27 -11.10 36.11
N LEU A 12 11.74 -10.02 36.74
CA LEU A 12 11.68 -8.64 36.23
C LEU A 12 12.24 -8.49 34.81
N ALA A 13 13.31 -9.22 34.46
CA ALA A 13 13.88 -9.22 33.10
C ALA A 13 12.92 -9.76 32.04
N VAL A 14 12.03 -10.70 32.41
CA VAL A 14 10.98 -11.24 31.54
C VAL A 14 9.78 -10.30 31.51
N GLN A 15 9.49 -9.58 32.59
CA GLN A 15 8.44 -8.55 32.63
C GLN A 15 8.77 -7.33 31.77
N LEU A 16 10.05 -6.93 31.78
CA LEU A 16 10.57 -5.79 31.02
C LEU A 16 10.98 -6.16 29.59
N ASP A 17 10.87 -7.44 29.20
CA ASP A 17 11.11 -7.84 27.81
C ASP A 17 9.99 -7.26 26.93
N PRO A 18 10.29 -6.29 26.04
CA PRO A 18 9.29 -5.68 25.17
C PRO A 18 8.81 -6.63 24.07
N LEU A 19 9.31 -7.87 24.02
CA LEU A 19 8.86 -8.94 23.12
C LEU A 19 8.02 -10.00 23.84
N LYS A 20 7.86 -9.88 25.16
CA LYS A 20 7.09 -10.83 25.97
C LYS A 20 5.64 -10.86 25.50
N LYS A 21 5.16 -12.03 25.04
CA LYS A 21 3.79 -12.23 24.51
C LYS A 21 3.47 -11.41 23.26
N HIS A 22 4.47 -10.90 22.54
CA HIS A 22 4.24 -10.26 21.26
C HIS A 22 3.98 -11.34 20.20
N GLU A 23 2.75 -11.40 19.70
CA GLU A 23 2.47 -12.03 18.41
C GLU A 23 3.28 -11.31 17.34
N ARG A 24 3.91 -12.06 16.44
CA ARG A 24 4.71 -11.50 15.34
C ARG A 24 3.95 -11.64 14.03
N GLY A 25 4.02 -10.59 13.21
CA GLY A 25 3.68 -10.74 11.80
C GLY A 25 4.70 -11.60 11.06
N SER A 26 4.33 -12.05 9.87
CA SER A 26 5.19 -12.77 8.93
C SER A 26 5.21 -12.04 7.60
N THR A 27 6.39 -11.84 7.04
CA THR A 27 6.52 -11.34 5.67
C THR A 27 6.09 -12.43 4.70
N THR A 28 5.15 -12.12 3.80
CA THR A 28 4.58 -13.10 2.86
C THR A 28 4.93 -12.80 1.40
N CYS A 29 5.41 -11.59 1.08
CA CYS A 29 5.87 -11.20 -0.24
C CYS A 29 6.76 -9.96 -0.16
N GLU A 30 7.78 -9.89 -1.00
CA GLU A 30 8.70 -8.76 -1.06
C GLU A 30 9.08 -8.45 -2.52
N LEU A 31 9.21 -7.16 -2.83
CA LEU A 31 9.97 -6.67 -3.98
C LEU A 31 11.14 -5.90 -3.39
N LEU A 32 12.35 -6.48 -3.44
CA LEU A 32 13.57 -5.86 -2.90
C LEU A 32 14.37 -5.21 -4.02
N GLY A 33 13.68 -4.44 -4.86
CA GLY A 33 14.25 -3.72 -5.98
C GLY A 33 15.02 -2.47 -5.57
N ARG A 34 15.61 -1.79 -6.55
CA ARG A 34 16.27 -0.49 -6.37
C ARG A 34 15.24 0.64 -6.39
N GLU A 35 14.41 0.70 -7.42
CA GLU A 35 13.39 1.74 -7.61
C GLU A 35 12.00 1.29 -7.18
N VAL A 36 11.79 -0.02 -7.02
CA VAL A 36 10.53 -0.62 -6.56
C VAL A 36 10.82 -1.47 -5.34
N GLN A 37 10.53 -0.91 -4.18
CA GLN A 37 10.71 -1.58 -2.89
C GLN A 37 9.33 -1.79 -2.26
N ALA A 38 8.91 -3.03 -2.07
CA ALA A 38 7.62 -3.30 -1.43
C ALA A 38 7.71 -4.52 -0.52
N ILE A 39 6.90 -4.51 0.53
CA ILE A 39 6.79 -5.61 1.48
C ILE A 39 5.33 -5.83 1.82
N ARG A 40 4.92 -7.10 1.88
CA ARG A 40 3.64 -7.54 2.39
C ARG A 40 3.83 -8.35 3.66
N VAL A 41 3.18 -7.93 4.72
CA VAL A 41 3.24 -8.58 6.04
C VAL A 41 1.85 -9.01 6.47
N SER A 42 1.73 -10.25 6.90
CA SER A 42 0.53 -10.85 7.49
C SER A 42 0.66 -10.94 9.00
N GLY A 43 -0.38 -10.59 9.74
CA GLY A 43 -0.40 -10.70 11.21
C GLY A 43 -1.81 -10.85 11.78
N PRO A 44 -2.61 -11.85 11.37
CA PRO A 44 -3.96 -12.06 11.90
C PRO A 44 -3.98 -12.27 13.43
N GLY A 45 -2.89 -12.78 14.01
CA GLY A 45 -2.73 -12.93 15.46
C GLY A 45 -2.46 -11.63 16.24
N LEU A 46 -2.11 -10.53 15.57
CA LEU A 46 -1.70 -9.28 16.23
C LEU A 46 -2.85 -8.61 17.01
N TYR A 47 -4.10 -8.94 16.70
CA TYR A 47 -5.27 -8.37 17.33
C TYR A 47 -6.15 -9.45 17.94
N HIS A 48 -6.01 -9.66 19.25
CA HIS A 48 -6.74 -10.70 19.98
C HIS A 48 -8.22 -10.36 20.29
N GLY A 49 -8.63 -9.09 20.11
CA GLY A 49 -9.95 -8.60 20.53
C GLY A 49 -11.08 -8.83 19.52
N ALA A 50 -10.74 -9.11 18.27
CA ALA A 50 -11.66 -9.58 17.24
C ALA A 50 -11.12 -10.91 16.72
N GLN A 51 -11.98 -11.85 16.35
CA GLN A 51 -11.55 -13.04 15.61
C GLN A 51 -11.12 -12.61 14.20
N LEU A 52 -9.97 -11.92 14.10
CA LEU A 52 -9.40 -11.51 12.83
C LEU A 52 -8.90 -12.76 12.12
N GLN A 53 -9.38 -12.91 10.90
CA GLN A 53 -9.01 -14.00 10.01
C GLN A 53 -7.91 -13.54 9.04
N GLN A 54 -7.82 -12.24 8.81
CA GLN A 54 -6.75 -11.59 8.05
C GLN A 54 -6.48 -10.21 8.63
N TYR A 55 -5.20 -9.88 8.73
CA TYR A 55 -4.68 -8.56 9.06
C TYR A 55 -3.36 -8.42 8.31
N GLU A 56 -3.41 -7.91 7.09
CA GLU A 56 -2.29 -7.94 6.15
C GLU A 56 -2.07 -6.54 5.57
N ARG A 57 -0.82 -6.08 5.51
CA ARG A 57 -0.48 -4.79 4.92
C ARG A 57 0.64 -4.92 3.91
N THR A 58 0.42 -4.38 2.71
CA THR A 58 1.45 -4.16 1.68
C THR A 58 1.81 -2.68 1.68
N VAL A 59 3.08 -2.37 1.88
CA VAL A 59 3.61 -1.01 1.72
C VAL A 59 4.69 -1.05 0.66
N GLY A 60 4.70 -0.08 -0.26
CA GLY A 60 5.73 0.03 -1.29
C GLY A 60 6.24 1.45 -1.46
N LEU A 61 7.56 1.63 -1.48
CA LEU A 61 8.25 2.85 -1.87
C LEU A 61 8.64 2.74 -3.34
N ILE A 62 8.12 3.63 -4.17
CA ILE A 62 8.27 3.55 -5.63
C ILE A 62 8.83 4.88 -6.14
N ASP A 63 10.07 4.84 -6.61
CA ASP A 63 10.75 6.00 -7.16
C ASP A 63 10.14 6.36 -8.51
N LEU A 64 9.74 7.61 -8.72
CA LEU A 64 9.39 8.17 -10.03
C LEU A 64 10.61 8.72 -10.75
N SER A 65 11.58 9.21 -9.98
CA SER A 65 12.88 9.73 -10.41
C SER A 65 13.86 9.68 -9.23
N ALA A 66 15.11 10.11 -9.44
CA ALA A 66 16.09 10.21 -8.36
C ALA A 66 15.70 11.18 -7.21
N ALA A 67 14.71 12.06 -7.42
CA ALA A 67 14.30 13.07 -6.46
C ALA A 67 12.80 13.01 -6.08
N ALA A 68 12.04 12.07 -6.62
CA ALA A 68 10.61 11.97 -6.41
C ALA A 68 10.17 10.51 -6.31
N PHE A 69 9.29 10.22 -5.37
CA PHE A 69 8.73 8.89 -5.14
C PHE A 69 7.31 9.02 -4.59
N TYR A 70 6.60 7.90 -4.55
CA TYR A 70 5.36 7.79 -3.79
C TYR A 70 5.37 6.49 -2.97
N VAL A 71 4.49 6.42 -1.99
CA VAL A 71 4.27 5.25 -1.14
C VAL A 71 2.90 4.65 -1.48
N LEU A 72 2.88 3.38 -1.85
CA LEU A 72 1.69 2.55 -1.92
C LEU A 72 1.36 2.02 -0.52
N ASP A 73 0.09 2.08 -0.13
CA ASP A 73 -0.45 1.49 1.09
C ASP A 73 -1.70 0.66 0.79
N ILE A 74 -1.62 -0.67 0.93
CA ILE A 74 -2.76 -1.58 0.81
C ILE A 74 -2.89 -2.32 2.13
N PHE A 75 -4.01 -2.14 2.82
CA PHE A 75 -4.28 -2.79 4.10
C PHE A 75 -5.58 -3.61 4.03
N ARG A 76 -5.47 -4.90 4.33
CA ARG A 76 -6.54 -5.87 4.31
C ARG A 76 -6.89 -6.33 5.72
N ALA A 77 -8.17 -6.34 6.03
CA ALA A 77 -8.71 -6.87 7.28
C ALA A 77 -9.94 -7.73 7.01
N VAL A 78 -10.00 -8.91 7.63
CA VAL A 78 -11.20 -9.77 7.65
C VAL A 78 -11.51 -10.19 9.08
N GLY A 79 -12.74 -9.97 9.51
CA GLY A 79 -13.20 -10.21 10.88
C GLY A 79 -14.04 -9.04 11.37
N GLY A 80 -14.62 -9.15 12.56
CA GLY A 80 -15.43 -8.06 13.14
C GLY A 80 -16.52 -7.51 12.21
N SER A 81 -17.00 -6.30 12.51
CA SER A 81 -18.02 -5.61 11.71
C SER A 81 -17.73 -4.10 11.53
N ASP A 82 -16.59 -3.63 12.02
CA ASP A 82 -16.18 -2.23 12.01
C ASP A 82 -14.66 -2.14 11.92
N HIS A 83 -14.18 -1.61 10.80
CA HIS A 83 -12.76 -1.43 10.52
C HIS A 83 -12.48 0.06 10.34
N ALA A 84 -11.53 0.60 11.09
CA ALA A 84 -11.04 1.97 10.93
C ALA A 84 -9.54 1.98 10.68
N LYS A 85 -9.11 2.56 9.55
CA LYS A 85 -7.70 2.88 9.26
C LYS A 85 -7.43 4.34 9.61
N PHE A 86 -6.48 4.57 10.49
CA PHE A 86 -6.03 5.92 10.82
C PHE A 86 -4.75 6.27 10.05
N THR A 87 -4.70 7.49 9.52
CA THR A 87 -3.49 8.08 8.94
C THR A 87 -3.20 9.36 9.69
N HIS A 88 -2.13 9.36 10.48
CA HIS A 88 -1.67 10.53 11.19
C HIS A 88 -0.76 11.35 10.27
N GLY A 89 -1.04 12.64 10.11
CA GLY A 89 -0.19 13.54 9.36
C GLY A 89 1.02 14.00 10.17
N TYR A 90 1.42 15.25 9.93
CA TYR A 90 2.43 15.95 10.70
C TYR A 90 1.87 17.28 11.22
N PHE A 91 2.71 18.09 11.88
CA PHE A 91 2.39 19.49 12.13
C PHE A 91 2.06 20.18 10.82
N GLY A 92 0.98 20.96 10.81
CA GLY A 92 0.54 21.67 9.62
C GLY A 92 -0.95 21.72 9.42
N GLU A 93 -1.33 22.16 8.24
CA GLU A 93 -2.71 22.32 7.81
C GLU A 93 -3.14 21.16 6.91
N LEU A 94 -4.36 20.65 7.14
CA LEU A 94 -4.97 19.62 6.32
C LEU A 94 -6.06 20.22 5.42
N GLN A 95 -5.94 19.95 4.13
CA GLN A 95 -6.94 20.27 3.12
C GLN A 95 -7.44 18.98 2.48
N THR A 96 -8.70 18.96 2.06
CA THR A 96 -9.35 17.78 1.46
C THR A 96 -10.06 18.14 0.17
N PHE A 97 -10.10 17.22 -0.79
CA PHE A 97 -10.72 17.39 -2.11
C PHE A 97 -11.59 16.17 -2.43
N GLY A 98 -12.81 16.38 -2.96
CA GLY A 98 -13.79 15.31 -3.14
C GLY A 98 -14.38 14.80 -1.80
N PHE A 99 -14.36 15.66 -0.78
CA PHE A 99 -14.71 15.34 0.61
C PHE A 99 -15.59 16.45 1.17
N ASN A 100 -16.79 16.09 1.65
CA ASN A 100 -17.82 17.00 2.14
C ASN A 100 -18.16 16.71 3.61
N PRO A 101 -17.29 17.12 4.55
CA PRO A 101 -17.42 16.71 5.94
C PRO A 101 -18.48 17.49 6.71
N ALA A 102 -19.14 16.82 7.64
CA ALA A 102 -19.99 17.40 8.67
C ALA A 102 -19.52 16.98 10.08
N PRO A 103 -19.77 17.79 11.12
CA PRO A 103 -19.49 17.40 12.50
C PRO A 103 -20.09 16.04 12.84
N ALA A 104 -19.29 15.17 13.47
CA ALA A 104 -19.70 13.84 13.88
C ALA A 104 -19.33 13.58 15.33
N ALA A 105 -19.93 12.54 15.93
CA ALA A 105 -19.49 12.05 17.22
C ALA A 105 -18.05 11.52 17.12
N ASP A 106 -17.33 11.55 18.25
CA ASP A 106 -16.02 10.94 18.34
C ASP A 106 -16.08 9.46 17.96
N TYR A 107 -15.01 8.95 17.34
CA TYR A 107 -14.91 7.53 17.01
C TYR A 107 -15.11 6.62 18.24
N GLY A 108 -14.76 7.12 19.42
CA GLY A 108 -14.85 6.39 20.68
C GLY A 108 -13.62 5.51 20.90
N HIS A 109 -13.84 4.34 21.53
CA HIS A 109 -12.81 3.32 21.80
C HIS A 109 -11.56 3.81 22.54
N GLY A 110 -11.65 4.95 23.27
CA GLY A 110 -10.52 5.54 23.98
C GLY A 110 -9.45 6.14 23.06
N THR A 111 -9.79 6.44 21.80
CA THR A 111 -8.89 7.16 20.90
C THR A 111 -8.51 8.52 21.50
N GLN A 112 -7.23 8.86 21.45
CA GLN A 112 -6.72 10.18 21.87
C GLN A 112 -6.89 11.18 20.71
N MET A 113 -8.12 11.26 20.20
CA MET A 113 -8.48 12.03 19.02
C MET A 113 -9.81 12.73 19.25
N GLY A 114 -10.00 13.90 18.66
CA GLY A 114 -11.24 14.67 18.79
C GLY A 114 -11.49 15.59 17.60
N GLY A 115 -12.63 16.27 17.63
CA GLY A 115 -13.02 17.22 16.58
C GLY A 115 -13.30 16.53 15.24
N PHE A 116 -13.96 15.37 15.27
CA PHE A 116 -14.25 14.59 14.08
C PHE A 116 -15.21 15.33 13.15
N LEU A 117 -14.81 15.45 11.89
CA LEU A 117 -15.68 15.86 10.79
C LEU A 117 -15.72 14.69 9.79
N CYS A 118 -16.90 14.13 9.57
CA CYS A 118 -17.11 12.91 8.80
C CYS A 118 -17.86 13.20 7.50
N ASP A 119 -17.41 12.58 6.41
CA ASP A 119 -18.16 12.37 5.19
C ASP A 119 -18.54 10.89 5.10
N PRO A 120 -19.84 10.55 5.15
CA PRO A 120 -20.27 9.15 5.08
C PRO A 120 -20.11 8.54 3.68
N SER A 121 -19.90 9.35 2.64
CA SER A 121 -19.79 8.87 1.26
C SER A 121 -18.92 9.82 0.42
N PRO A 122 -17.61 9.93 0.73
CA PRO A 122 -16.69 10.75 -0.04
C PRO A 122 -16.62 10.30 -1.50
N GLU A 123 -16.21 11.22 -2.39
CA GLU A 123 -16.00 10.87 -3.79
C GLU A 123 -14.93 9.79 -3.92
N PHE A 124 -15.12 8.83 -4.83
CA PHE A 124 -14.10 7.80 -5.06
C PHE A 124 -12.83 8.44 -5.63
N GLY A 125 -11.68 8.19 -4.99
CA GLY A 125 -10.42 8.87 -5.35
C GLY A 125 -10.25 10.24 -4.69
N TRP A 126 -11.01 10.55 -3.63
CA TRP A 126 -10.83 11.76 -2.83
C TRP A 126 -9.40 11.90 -2.30
N GLN A 127 -9.02 13.13 -2.01
CA GLN A 127 -7.64 13.47 -1.66
C GLN A 127 -7.56 14.26 -0.37
N ALA A 128 -6.42 14.13 0.30
CA ALA A 128 -6.00 15.00 1.37
C ALA A 128 -4.60 15.56 1.07
N ARG A 129 -4.35 16.79 1.49
CA ARG A 129 -3.04 17.42 1.46
C ARG A 129 -2.71 17.98 2.83
N TRP A 130 -1.59 17.55 3.39
CA TRP A 130 -0.96 18.26 4.48
C TRP A 130 0.03 19.27 3.92
N THR A 131 -0.08 20.53 4.33
CA THR A 131 1.02 21.51 4.22
C THR A 131 1.82 21.43 5.51
N VAL A 132 3.06 20.95 5.43
CA VAL A 132 3.85 20.58 6.58
C VAL A 132 4.53 21.81 7.18
N ASP A 133 4.30 22.03 8.47
CA ASP A 133 5.03 23.02 9.25
C ASP A 133 6.40 22.46 9.63
N ASP A 134 7.46 23.23 9.34
CA ASP A 134 8.82 22.91 9.76
C ASP A 134 9.04 23.20 11.25
N HIS A 135 8.32 22.45 12.09
CA HIS A 135 8.28 22.63 13.54
C HIS A 135 9.68 22.61 14.19
N TYR A 136 10.61 21.84 13.62
CA TYR A 136 11.97 21.66 14.14
C TYR A 136 13.04 22.49 13.39
N GLY A 137 12.67 23.25 12.36
CA GLY A 137 13.62 24.10 11.62
C GLY A 137 14.62 23.33 10.75
N TYR A 138 14.25 22.16 10.22
CA TYR A 138 15.12 21.35 9.37
C TYR A 138 15.18 21.83 7.92
N LEU A 139 14.19 22.59 7.47
CA LEU A 139 14.11 23.05 6.10
C LEU A 139 14.83 24.39 5.91
N ALA A 140 15.37 24.58 4.70
CA ALA A 140 15.84 25.90 4.30
C ALA A 140 14.70 26.93 4.36
N LYS A 141 15.03 28.17 4.70
CA LYS A 141 14.04 29.26 4.84
C LYS A 141 13.22 29.41 3.54
N GLY A 142 11.89 29.32 3.68
CA GLY A 142 10.95 29.47 2.57
C GLY A 142 10.65 28.20 1.79
N SER A 143 11.26 27.06 2.15
CA SER A 143 10.89 25.76 1.62
C SER A 143 9.46 25.38 2.05
N LEU A 144 8.73 24.77 1.13
CA LEU A 144 7.41 24.19 1.39
C LEU A 144 7.48 22.69 1.13
N VAL A 145 6.94 21.91 2.06
CA VAL A 145 6.81 20.47 1.95
C VAL A 145 5.35 20.12 2.15
N HIS A 146 4.85 19.24 1.31
CA HIS A 146 3.50 18.73 1.37
C HIS A 146 3.51 17.21 1.39
N LEU A 147 2.48 16.64 2.00
CA LEU A 147 2.15 15.23 1.88
C LEU A 147 0.77 15.14 1.23
N ASN A 148 0.71 14.64 0.00
CA ASN A 148 -0.55 14.33 -0.65
C ASN A 148 -0.96 12.90 -0.31
N TYR A 149 -2.24 12.66 -0.12
CA TYR A 149 -2.84 11.35 0.05
C TYR A 149 -4.00 11.20 -0.91
N PHE A 150 -4.03 10.08 -1.63
CA PHE A 150 -5.12 9.67 -2.49
C PHE A 150 -5.74 8.41 -1.88
N ASP A 151 -7.03 8.45 -1.56
CA ASP A 151 -7.74 7.27 -1.05
C ASP A 151 -8.54 6.59 -2.16
N LEU A 152 -8.33 5.28 -2.32
CA LEU A 152 -8.99 4.44 -3.31
C LEU A 152 -9.85 3.36 -2.64
N THR A 153 -10.20 3.54 -1.38
CA THR A 153 -11.03 2.58 -0.63
C THR A 153 -12.47 2.69 -1.12
N ARG A 154 -13.07 1.57 -1.54
CA ARG A 154 -14.48 1.52 -1.93
C ARG A 154 -15.35 1.37 -0.69
N GLU A 155 -16.57 1.91 -0.76
CA GLU A 155 -17.61 1.72 0.27
C GLU A 155 -17.11 2.05 1.69
N ALA A 156 -16.46 3.20 1.83
CA ALA A 156 -15.91 3.67 3.08
C ALA A 156 -16.39 5.08 3.40
N GLU A 157 -16.58 5.33 4.68
CA GLU A 157 -16.70 6.66 5.26
C GLU A 157 -15.29 7.22 5.46
N ALA A 158 -15.14 8.53 5.41
CA ALA A 158 -13.88 9.20 5.74
C ALA A 158 -14.14 10.30 6.77
N ALA A 159 -13.17 10.56 7.64
CA ALA A 159 -13.24 11.66 8.58
C ALA A 159 -11.88 12.33 8.74
N THR A 160 -11.90 13.64 8.97
CA THR A 160 -10.77 14.38 9.52
C THR A 160 -10.92 14.46 11.04
N ALA A 161 -9.82 14.41 11.76
CA ALA A 161 -9.79 14.60 13.20
C ALA A 161 -8.47 15.24 13.63
N LYS A 162 -8.38 15.60 14.90
CA LYS A 162 -7.13 16.00 15.54
C LYS A 162 -6.66 14.88 16.45
N SER A 163 -5.40 14.47 16.29
CA SER A 163 -4.76 13.46 17.10
C SER A 163 -3.82 14.13 18.10
N TRP A 164 -3.97 13.80 19.38
CA TRP A 164 -3.04 14.23 20.42
C TRP A 164 -1.72 13.46 20.28
N ILE A 165 -0.60 14.16 20.47
CA ILE A 165 0.75 13.62 20.50
C ILE A 165 1.55 14.22 21.66
N ALA A 166 2.51 13.45 22.18
CA ALA A 166 3.48 13.89 23.20
C ALA A 166 4.90 13.92 22.63
N PHE A 167 5.69 14.92 23.01
CA PHE A 167 7.06 15.11 22.53
C PHE A 167 8.10 14.34 23.34
N GLY A 168 7.86 13.03 23.52
CA GLY A 168 8.71 12.13 24.30
C GLY A 168 8.23 11.90 25.73
N PHE A 169 8.96 11.06 26.47
CA PHE A 169 8.53 10.56 27.78
C PHE A 169 8.96 11.41 28.98
N THR A 170 9.72 12.50 28.75
CA THR A 170 10.40 13.26 29.80
C THR A 170 9.98 14.72 29.89
N ASN A 171 9.10 15.20 29.01
CA ASN A 171 8.53 16.54 29.06
C ASN A 171 7.00 16.47 29.05
N ASP A 172 6.36 17.58 29.40
CA ASP A 172 4.91 17.79 29.38
C ASP A 172 4.43 18.43 28.07
N GLN A 173 5.31 18.50 27.07
CA GLN A 173 4.96 19.11 25.79
C GLN A 173 4.07 18.15 25.00
N THR A 174 2.95 18.70 24.52
CA THR A 174 1.97 17.99 23.72
C THR A 174 1.48 18.87 22.59
N ALA A 175 0.96 18.24 21.54
CA ALA A 175 0.31 18.95 20.44
C ALA A 175 -0.84 18.13 19.88
N GLU A 176 -1.65 18.79 19.06
CA GLU A 176 -2.63 18.15 18.21
C GLU A 176 -2.17 18.24 16.75
N ILE A 177 -2.17 17.11 16.05
CA ILE A 177 -1.87 17.05 14.62
C ILE A 177 -3.11 16.60 13.82
N PRO A 178 -3.33 17.12 12.60
CA PRO A 178 -4.39 16.65 11.75
C PRO A 178 -4.20 15.19 11.36
N ALA A 179 -5.30 14.42 11.41
CA ALA A 179 -5.34 13.02 11.06
C ALA A 179 -6.58 12.69 10.22
N LEU A 180 -6.50 11.58 9.51
CA LEU A 180 -7.60 10.99 8.77
C LEU A 180 -8.03 9.67 9.42
N MET A 181 -9.31 9.36 9.32
CA MET A 181 -9.88 8.06 9.60
C MET A 181 -10.67 7.61 8.38
N ILE A 182 -10.41 6.41 7.88
CA ILE A 182 -11.20 5.76 6.83
C ILE A 182 -11.87 4.55 7.46
N ARG A 183 -13.20 4.47 7.38
CA ARG A 183 -13.98 3.50 8.15
C ARG A 183 -14.92 2.71 7.25
N ARG A 184 -14.92 1.39 7.41
CA ARG A 184 -15.90 0.47 6.82
C ARG A 184 -16.68 -0.21 7.92
N ARG A 185 -17.98 -0.36 7.71
CA ARG A 185 -18.91 -0.99 8.66
C ARG A 185 -19.81 -1.98 7.93
N ALA A 186 -20.20 -3.04 8.62
CA ALA A 186 -21.25 -3.96 8.20
C ALA A 186 -22.18 -4.25 9.37
N GLU A 187 -23.43 -4.61 9.06
CA GLU A 187 -24.37 -5.06 10.09
C GLU A 187 -23.97 -6.42 10.68
N GLN A 188 -23.28 -7.26 9.89
CA GLN A 188 -22.91 -8.63 10.25
C GLN A 188 -21.42 -8.88 10.01
N ALA A 189 -20.82 -9.64 10.92
CA ALA A 189 -19.46 -10.14 10.79
C ALA A 189 -19.42 -11.47 10.01
N PRO A 190 -18.29 -11.82 9.36
CA PRO A 190 -17.07 -11.03 9.25
C PRO A 190 -17.16 -9.98 8.12
N LEU A 191 -16.73 -8.75 8.41
CA LEU A 191 -16.49 -7.73 7.39
C LEU A 191 -15.15 -8.02 6.69
N SER A 192 -15.11 -7.88 5.36
CA SER A 192 -13.86 -7.88 4.57
C SER A 192 -13.58 -6.46 4.06
N SER A 193 -12.41 -5.92 4.37
CA SER A 193 -12.02 -4.55 3.99
C SER A 193 -10.64 -4.48 3.36
N CYS A 194 -10.54 -3.75 2.25
CA CYS A 194 -9.30 -3.45 1.54
C CYS A 194 -9.15 -1.93 1.43
N PHE A 195 -8.38 -1.35 2.35
CA PHE A 195 -8.00 0.05 2.32
C PHE A 195 -6.84 0.23 1.37
N VAL A 196 -6.97 1.15 0.40
CA VAL A 196 -5.96 1.36 -0.64
C VAL A 196 -5.67 2.85 -0.72
N GLY A 197 -4.41 3.25 -0.65
CA GLY A 197 -4.03 4.64 -0.82
C GLY A 197 -2.61 4.85 -1.36
N ILE A 198 -2.38 6.06 -1.84
CA ILE A 198 -1.07 6.56 -2.27
C ILE A 198 -0.70 7.76 -1.41
N LEU A 199 0.49 7.74 -0.82
CA LEU A 199 1.10 8.91 -0.17
C LEU A 199 2.20 9.46 -1.07
N GLU A 200 2.20 10.76 -1.29
CA GLU A 200 3.19 11.45 -2.11
C GLU A 200 3.78 12.63 -1.33
N PRO A 201 5.00 12.51 -0.82
CA PRO A 201 5.79 13.64 -0.38
C PRO A 201 6.16 14.49 -1.59
N CYS A 202 5.90 15.79 -1.54
CA CYS A 202 6.26 16.71 -2.61
C CYS A 202 6.61 18.09 -2.05
N THR A 203 7.20 18.93 -2.90
CA THR A 203 7.38 20.35 -2.60
C THR A 203 6.14 21.10 -3.10
N SER A 204 6.28 22.27 -3.73
CA SER A 204 5.14 23.11 -4.11
C SER A 204 4.15 22.46 -5.09
N HIS A 205 4.53 21.40 -5.80
CA HIS A 205 3.69 20.74 -6.80
C HIS A 205 3.70 19.22 -6.66
N SER A 206 2.52 18.63 -6.86
CA SER A 206 2.33 17.19 -7.05
C SER A 206 3.09 16.72 -8.30
N HIS A 207 3.81 15.61 -8.18
CA HIS A 207 4.33 14.81 -9.28
C HIS A 207 3.27 13.85 -9.84
N LEU A 208 2.20 13.59 -9.09
CA LEU A 208 1.07 12.78 -9.53
C LEU A 208 -0.02 13.64 -10.18
N ARG A 209 -0.48 13.19 -11.34
CA ARG A 209 -1.61 13.76 -12.09
C ARG A 209 -2.92 13.07 -11.73
N SER A 210 -2.91 11.74 -11.66
CA SER A 210 -4.07 10.93 -11.30
C SER A 210 -3.65 9.63 -10.67
N VAL A 211 -4.55 9.08 -9.86
CA VAL A 211 -4.45 7.75 -9.26
C VAL A 211 -5.81 7.08 -9.42
N GLU A 212 -5.81 5.87 -9.98
CA GLU A 212 -7.03 5.12 -10.29
C GLU A 212 -6.92 3.69 -9.73
N ARG A 213 -8.07 3.04 -9.52
CA ARG A 213 -8.15 1.63 -9.09
C ARG A 213 -8.86 0.77 -10.14
N PRO A 214 -8.14 0.28 -11.16
CA PRO A 214 -8.72 -0.60 -12.17
C PRO A 214 -9.31 -1.89 -11.58
N GLU A 215 -10.25 -2.48 -12.31
CA GLU A 215 -10.80 -3.79 -11.98
C GLU A 215 -9.76 -4.90 -12.24
N VAL A 216 -9.76 -5.90 -11.36
CA VAL A 216 -8.96 -7.12 -11.51
C VAL A 216 -9.91 -8.29 -11.76
N VAL A 217 -9.68 -9.03 -12.83
CA VAL A 217 -10.52 -10.18 -13.22
C VAL A 217 -9.68 -11.44 -13.39
N ASP A 218 -10.33 -12.60 -13.37
CA ASP A 218 -9.70 -13.88 -13.69
C ASP A 218 -9.53 -14.09 -15.22
N ALA A 219 -9.25 -15.32 -15.65
CA ALA A 219 -9.06 -15.62 -17.06
C ALA A 219 -10.37 -15.61 -17.88
N GLN A 220 -11.51 -15.72 -17.21
CA GLN A 220 -12.85 -15.78 -17.77
C GLN A 220 -13.55 -14.41 -17.73
N GLY A 221 -12.90 -13.40 -17.13
CA GLY A 221 -13.46 -12.06 -16.96
C GLY A 221 -14.34 -11.93 -15.72
N MET A 222 -14.32 -12.91 -14.81
CA MET A 222 -15.00 -12.80 -13.52
C MET A 222 -14.18 -11.89 -12.59
N PRO A 223 -14.78 -10.84 -12.00
CA PRO A 223 -14.07 -9.94 -11.10
C PRO A 223 -13.59 -10.66 -9.84
N TYR A 224 -12.32 -10.46 -9.47
CA TYR A 224 -11.86 -10.79 -8.12
C TYR A 224 -12.55 -9.89 -7.10
N SER A 225 -12.62 -10.36 -5.85
CA SER A 225 -13.14 -9.52 -4.77
C SER A 225 -12.30 -8.23 -4.61
N ASP A 226 -12.90 -7.19 -4.01
CA ASP A 226 -12.21 -5.92 -3.75
C ASP A 226 -10.95 -6.08 -2.88
N MET A 227 -10.76 -7.24 -2.24
CA MET A 227 -9.51 -7.57 -1.54
C MET A 227 -8.33 -7.64 -2.51
N SER A 228 -8.52 -7.99 -3.78
CA SER A 228 -7.46 -7.87 -4.80
C SER A 228 -7.48 -6.46 -5.41
N ALA A 229 -6.33 -5.80 -5.47
CA ALA A 229 -6.26 -4.39 -5.86
C ALA A 229 -5.24 -4.17 -6.98
N ALA A 230 -5.69 -3.50 -8.04
CA ALA A 230 -4.81 -2.83 -8.99
C ALA A 230 -4.83 -1.32 -8.74
N VAL A 231 -3.69 -0.66 -8.84
CA VAL A 231 -3.54 0.79 -8.74
C VAL A 231 -2.80 1.29 -9.98
N LEU A 232 -3.39 2.26 -10.67
CA LEU A 232 -2.79 2.95 -11.80
C LEU A 232 -2.41 4.36 -11.37
N VAL A 233 -1.12 4.64 -11.30
CA VAL A 233 -0.57 5.97 -10.97
C VAL A 233 -0.09 6.61 -12.26
N GLN A 234 -0.54 7.83 -12.54
CA GLN A 234 -0.03 8.64 -13.65
C GLN A 234 0.66 9.89 -13.12
N SER A 235 1.92 10.06 -13.48
CA SER A 235 2.68 11.28 -13.17
C SER A 235 2.30 12.45 -14.07
N VAL A 236 2.64 13.66 -13.64
CA VAL A 236 2.49 14.89 -14.43
C VAL A 236 3.27 14.83 -15.74
N ASP A 237 4.42 14.15 -15.76
CA ASP A 237 5.30 13.96 -16.93
C ASP A 237 4.84 12.82 -17.84
N GLY A 238 3.74 12.13 -17.50
CA GLY A 238 3.12 11.09 -18.33
C GLY A 238 3.66 9.68 -18.11
N VAL A 239 4.64 9.48 -17.22
CA VAL A 239 5.00 8.14 -16.71
C VAL A 239 3.77 7.52 -16.05
N ARG A 240 3.53 6.24 -16.32
CA ARG A 240 2.42 5.47 -15.74
C ARG A 240 2.92 4.19 -15.10
N ASP A 241 2.52 3.98 -13.85
CA ASP A 241 2.77 2.77 -13.08
C ASP A 241 1.47 2.02 -12.85
N LEU A 242 1.42 0.77 -13.28
CA LEU A 242 0.39 -0.17 -12.87
C LEU A 242 0.96 -1.08 -11.80
N ILE A 243 0.37 -1.08 -10.62
CA ILE A 243 0.67 -2.00 -9.54
C ILE A 243 -0.51 -2.96 -9.38
N LEU A 244 -0.24 -4.25 -9.20
CA LEU A 244 -1.24 -5.25 -8.87
C LEU A 244 -0.81 -5.99 -7.60
N ALA A 245 -1.69 -6.08 -6.62
CA ALA A 245 -1.51 -6.86 -5.39
C ALA A 245 -2.73 -7.76 -5.15
N MET A 246 -2.53 -9.07 -5.18
CA MET A 246 -3.58 -10.06 -5.00
C MET A 246 -3.80 -10.39 -3.52
N ASP A 247 -5.06 -10.66 -3.16
CA ASP A 247 -5.40 -11.28 -1.88
C ASP A 247 -5.14 -12.79 -1.94
N VAL A 248 -4.07 -13.23 -1.28
CA VAL A 248 -3.61 -14.63 -1.29
C VAL A 248 -4.10 -15.41 -0.07
N GLU A 249 -4.44 -14.71 1.02
CA GLU A 249 -4.97 -15.33 2.24
C GLU A 249 -6.42 -15.77 2.03
N ASN A 250 -7.25 -14.88 1.47
CA ASN A 250 -8.66 -15.10 1.15
C ASN A 250 -9.41 -15.95 2.21
N PRO A 251 -9.40 -15.57 3.50
CA PRO A 251 -10.03 -16.38 4.55
C PRO A 251 -11.56 -16.49 4.39
N ALA A 252 -12.17 -15.50 3.73
CA ALA A 252 -13.59 -15.49 3.38
C ALA A 252 -13.95 -16.46 2.24
N LYS A 253 -12.96 -17.13 1.62
CA LYS A 253 -13.12 -18.11 0.54
C LYS A 253 -13.95 -17.56 -0.63
N GLN A 254 -13.67 -16.32 -1.01
CA GLN A 254 -14.35 -15.66 -2.11
C GLN A 254 -13.88 -16.25 -3.43
N ASP A 255 -14.83 -16.44 -4.35
CA ASP A 255 -14.56 -16.78 -5.75
C ASP A 255 -14.62 -15.51 -6.61
N PRO A 256 -13.76 -15.37 -7.63
CA PRO A 256 -12.65 -16.25 -7.97
C PRO A 256 -11.53 -16.20 -6.90
N CYS A 257 -10.92 -17.35 -6.60
CA CYS A 257 -9.84 -17.45 -5.61
C CYS A 257 -8.47 -17.45 -6.29
N PHE A 258 -7.65 -16.41 -6.04
CA PHE A 258 -6.37 -16.27 -6.72
C PHE A 258 -5.39 -17.39 -6.35
N ARG A 259 -5.43 -17.87 -5.11
CA ARG A 259 -4.58 -18.96 -4.62
C ARG A 259 -4.75 -20.26 -5.42
N THR A 260 -5.97 -20.53 -5.91
CA THR A 260 -6.26 -21.74 -6.69
C THR A 260 -6.12 -21.51 -8.20
N LEU A 261 -6.60 -20.38 -8.71
CA LEU A 261 -6.57 -20.09 -10.15
C LEU A 261 -5.20 -19.63 -10.64
N ARG A 262 -4.43 -18.96 -9.76
CA ARG A 262 -3.09 -18.38 -10.03
C ARG A 262 -3.04 -17.63 -11.35
N ARG A 263 -4.04 -16.78 -11.57
CA ARG A 263 -4.11 -15.94 -12.77
C ARG A 263 -5.00 -14.74 -12.57
N ALA A 264 -4.43 -13.56 -12.74
CA ALA A 264 -5.12 -12.28 -12.68
C ALA A 264 -4.92 -11.50 -13.98
N GLN A 265 -5.90 -10.67 -14.32
CA GLN A 265 -5.88 -9.76 -15.44
C GLN A 265 -6.31 -8.37 -15.00
N VAL A 266 -5.68 -7.36 -15.57
CA VAL A 266 -6.16 -5.96 -15.52
C VAL A 266 -6.44 -5.55 -16.97
N PRO A 267 -7.67 -5.77 -17.49
CA PRO A 267 -7.97 -5.64 -18.91
C PRO A 267 -7.70 -4.25 -19.48
N SER A 268 -8.02 -3.20 -18.71
CA SER A 268 -7.77 -1.80 -19.10
C SER A 268 -6.30 -1.51 -19.37
N CYS A 269 -5.39 -2.29 -18.76
CA CYS A 269 -3.95 -2.14 -18.90
C CYS A 269 -3.30 -3.30 -19.68
N LYS A 270 -4.11 -4.24 -20.20
CA LYS A 270 -3.66 -5.44 -20.93
C LYS A 270 -2.64 -6.29 -20.16
N LEU A 271 -2.71 -6.28 -18.83
CA LEU A 271 -1.86 -7.11 -17.97
C LEU A 271 -2.50 -8.49 -17.78
N THR A 272 -1.68 -9.54 -17.80
CA THR A 272 -2.02 -10.88 -17.30
C THR A 272 -0.82 -11.45 -16.55
N THR A 273 -1.02 -12.00 -15.36
CA THR A 273 0.07 -12.55 -14.53
C THR A 273 -0.46 -13.58 -13.54
N ASP A 274 0.43 -14.39 -12.99
CA ASP A 274 0.21 -15.23 -11.80
C ASP A 274 1.00 -14.75 -10.57
N ALA A 275 1.65 -13.58 -10.67
CA ALA A 275 2.36 -12.95 -9.58
C ALA A 275 1.38 -12.41 -8.53
N GLU A 276 1.77 -12.55 -7.27
CA GLU A 276 0.98 -12.04 -6.14
C GLU A 276 1.13 -10.52 -5.99
N LEU A 277 2.28 -9.99 -6.41
CA LEU A 277 2.60 -8.56 -6.44
C LEU A 277 3.41 -8.26 -7.71
N CYS A 278 3.01 -7.26 -8.49
CA CYS A 278 3.82 -6.79 -9.62
C CYS A 278 3.64 -5.30 -9.91
N LEU A 279 4.63 -4.71 -10.57
CA LEU A 279 4.62 -3.35 -11.09
C LEU A 279 5.04 -3.33 -12.56
N ILE A 280 4.37 -2.52 -13.37
CA ILE A 280 4.72 -2.21 -14.76
C ILE A 280 4.81 -0.70 -14.90
N ARG A 281 5.95 -0.19 -15.38
CA ARG A 281 6.14 1.23 -15.71
C ARG A 281 6.20 1.45 -17.21
N THR A 282 5.43 2.42 -17.69
CA THR A 282 5.55 2.95 -19.05
C THR A 282 5.89 4.44 -19.04
N ASP A 283 6.63 4.90 -20.03
CA ASP A 283 6.87 6.34 -20.23
C ASP A 283 5.65 7.07 -20.82
N ALA A 284 5.77 8.38 -21.03
CA ALA A 284 4.73 9.23 -21.63
C ALA A 284 4.27 8.78 -23.03
N ARG A 285 5.09 8.01 -23.75
CA ARG A 285 4.77 7.45 -25.07
C ARG A 285 4.14 6.06 -24.98
N GLY A 286 3.96 5.53 -23.77
CA GLY A 286 3.48 4.18 -23.51
C GLY A 286 4.53 3.10 -23.75
N ILE A 287 5.82 3.47 -23.87
CA ILE A 287 6.89 2.49 -24.02
C ILE A 287 7.18 1.91 -22.64
N LEU A 288 7.15 0.58 -22.54
CA LEU A 288 7.50 -0.15 -21.33
C LEU A 288 8.96 0.11 -20.93
N LYS A 289 9.18 0.52 -19.68
CA LYS A 289 10.49 0.87 -19.11
C LYS A 289 10.91 -0.01 -17.95
N LYS A 290 9.95 -0.49 -17.15
CA LYS A 290 10.26 -1.30 -15.98
C LYS A 290 9.21 -2.37 -15.76
N VAL A 291 9.66 -3.52 -15.28
CA VAL A 291 8.81 -4.61 -14.79
C VAL A 291 9.38 -5.10 -13.48
N ALA A 292 8.54 -5.21 -12.46
CA ALA A 292 8.86 -5.90 -11.22
C ALA A 292 7.77 -6.94 -10.92
N LEU A 293 8.14 -8.12 -10.43
CA LEU A 293 7.16 -9.13 -9.99
C LEU A 293 7.72 -9.96 -8.82
N ALA A 294 6.82 -10.47 -7.99
CA ALA A 294 7.11 -11.35 -6.86
C ALA A 294 6.08 -12.48 -6.75
N ASN A 295 6.55 -13.63 -6.28
CA ASN A 295 5.77 -14.87 -6.10
C ASN A 295 4.96 -15.26 -7.35
N GLY A 296 5.57 -15.15 -8.53
CA GLY A 296 4.94 -15.45 -9.81
C GLY A 296 5.88 -16.15 -10.77
N THR A 297 5.31 -16.82 -11.77
CA THR A 297 6.06 -17.48 -12.84
C THR A 297 6.00 -16.74 -14.17
N PHE A 298 5.04 -15.83 -14.35
CA PHE A 298 4.96 -15.03 -15.56
C PHE A 298 4.27 -13.68 -15.36
N LEU A 299 4.66 -12.73 -16.21
CA LEU A 299 3.94 -11.47 -16.39
C LEU A 299 3.92 -11.16 -17.88
N ARG A 300 2.73 -10.81 -18.38
CA ARG A 300 2.50 -10.48 -19.78
C ARG A 300 1.71 -9.19 -19.93
N THR A 301 2.17 -8.33 -20.82
CA THR A 301 1.44 -7.17 -21.34
C THR A 301 1.18 -7.35 -22.83
N ALA A 302 0.65 -6.32 -23.51
CA ALA A 302 0.42 -6.37 -24.96
C ALA A 302 1.69 -6.71 -25.76
N ASP A 303 2.82 -6.13 -25.36
CA ASP A 303 4.08 -6.20 -26.10
C ASP A 303 5.21 -6.83 -25.28
N PHE A 304 4.97 -7.30 -24.06
CA PHE A 304 6.05 -7.85 -23.22
C PHE A 304 5.63 -9.14 -22.55
N GLU A 305 6.56 -10.08 -22.42
CA GLU A 305 6.39 -11.32 -21.68
C GLU A 305 7.68 -11.65 -20.94
N ILE A 306 7.57 -11.93 -19.65
CA ILE A 306 8.59 -12.60 -18.86
C ILE A 306 8.03 -13.92 -18.33
N GLN A 307 8.85 -14.96 -18.36
CA GLN A 307 8.58 -16.26 -17.76
C GLN A 307 9.79 -16.69 -16.93
N THR A 308 9.53 -17.29 -15.78
CA THR A 308 10.53 -17.83 -14.86
C THR A 308 10.34 -19.33 -14.71
N ASP A 309 11.40 -20.05 -14.31
CA ASP A 309 11.36 -21.52 -14.18
C ASP A 309 10.64 -21.99 -12.92
N CYS A 310 10.65 -21.17 -11.88
CA CYS A 310 9.93 -21.35 -10.64
C CYS A 310 9.29 -20.02 -10.24
N GLU A 311 8.48 -20.04 -9.19
CA GLU A 311 8.02 -18.79 -8.58
C GLU A 311 9.23 -17.95 -8.19
N ALA A 312 9.41 -16.84 -8.89
CA ALA A 312 10.46 -15.91 -8.52
C ALA A 312 10.11 -15.33 -7.16
N GLY A 313 11.06 -15.37 -6.21
CA GLY A 313 10.91 -14.61 -4.97
C GLY A 313 10.64 -13.14 -5.31
N TYR A 314 11.54 -12.55 -6.10
CA TYR A 314 11.29 -11.28 -6.78
C TYR A 314 12.23 -11.08 -7.98
N ILE A 315 11.80 -10.27 -8.95
CA ILE A 315 12.59 -9.79 -10.09
C ILE A 315 12.27 -8.31 -10.32
N GLU A 316 13.28 -7.50 -10.64
CA GLU A 316 13.14 -6.15 -11.20
C GLU A 316 13.99 -6.02 -12.46
N LEU A 317 13.36 -5.60 -13.57
CA LEU A 317 14.00 -5.37 -14.87
C LEU A 317 13.81 -3.92 -15.34
N ASP A 318 14.91 -3.33 -15.81
CA ASP A 318 14.90 -2.14 -16.67
C ASP A 318 14.93 -2.52 -18.14
N LEU A 319 14.16 -1.80 -18.95
CA LEU A 319 13.95 -2.09 -20.36
C LEU A 319 14.28 -0.86 -21.22
N ASP A 320 15.27 -1.00 -22.10
CA ASP A 320 15.66 0.04 -23.07
C ASP A 320 15.10 -0.22 -24.50
N GLY A 321 14.38 -1.32 -24.67
CA GLY A 321 13.80 -1.78 -25.95
C GLY A 321 14.65 -2.78 -26.73
N LYS A 322 15.89 -3.04 -26.32
CA LYS A 322 16.81 -4.04 -26.90
C LYS A 322 17.32 -5.04 -25.87
N THR A 323 17.54 -4.58 -24.65
CA THR A 323 18.04 -5.35 -23.52
C THR A 323 17.05 -5.30 -22.36
N ALA A 324 17.10 -6.34 -21.54
CA ALA A 324 16.53 -6.33 -20.21
C ALA A 324 17.70 -6.33 -19.22
N VAL A 325 17.81 -5.26 -18.45
CA VAL A 325 18.81 -5.15 -17.39
C VAL A 325 18.15 -5.63 -16.10
N LEU A 326 18.64 -6.74 -15.56
CA LEU A 326 18.25 -7.25 -14.25
C LEU A 326 18.86 -6.34 -13.19
N VAL A 327 17.99 -5.54 -12.57
CA VAL A 327 18.34 -4.62 -11.48
C VAL A 327 18.39 -5.37 -10.16
N ALA A 328 17.46 -6.31 -9.97
CA ALA A 328 17.37 -7.11 -8.75
C ALA A 328 16.67 -8.46 -9.02
N GLY A 329 17.00 -9.49 -8.25
CA GLY A 329 16.57 -10.88 -8.47
C GLY A 329 17.69 -11.78 -9.01
N GLN A 330 17.35 -13.02 -9.37
CA GLN A 330 18.32 -14.02 -9.85
C GLN A 330 18.20 -14.21 -11.37
N PRO A 331 19.27 -14.00 -12.17
CA PRO A 331 19.18 -14.11 -13.63
C PRO A 331 18.83 -15.52 -14.09
N GLU A 332 19.30 -16.55 -13.39
CA GLU A 332 19.01 -17.96 -13.67
C GLU A 332 17.55 -18.34 -13.46
N SER A 333 16.77 -17.56 -12.71
CA SER A 333 15.34 -17.82 -12.57
C SER A 333 14.56 -17.42 -13.82
N ILE A 334 15.14 -16.60 -14.71
CA ILE A 334 14.45 -16.08 -15.91
C ILE A 334 14.62 -17.04 -17.09
N ARG A 335 13.57 -17.80 -17.36
CA ARG A 335 13.49 -18.72 -18.50
C ARG A 335 13.45 -17.98 -19.84
N SER A 336 12.59 -16.96 -19.92
CA SER A 336 12.45 -16.16 -21.14
C SER A 336 11.99 -14.74 -20.85
N CYS A 337 12.49 -13.80 -21.64
CA CYS A 337 12.08 -12.40 -21.63
C CYS A 337 11.96 -11.92 -23.08
N LYS A 338 10.79 -11.42 -23.46
CA LYS A 338 10.46 -11.03 -24.84
C LYS A 338 9.82 -9.66 -24.86
N LEU A 339 10.19 -8.88 -25.87
CA LEU A 339 9.47 -7.67 -26.28
C LEU A 339 8.97 -7.87 -27.72
N LYS A 340 7.65 -7.77 -27.88
CA LYS A 340 6.87 -8.18 -29.05
C LYS A 340 7.12 -9.67 -29.30
N ASN A 341 7.91 -10.00 -30.30
CA ASN A 341 8.32 -11.37 -30.61
C ASN A 341 9.84 -11.57 -30.57
N LYS A 342 10.59 -10.58 -30.08
CA LYS A 342 12.04 -10.64 -30.00
C LYS A 342 12.45 -11.00 -28.58
N ARG A 343 13.26 -12.05 -28.45
CA ARG A 343 13.92 -12.37 -27.19
C ARG A 343 14.89 -11.24 -26.83
N LEU A 344 14.77 -10.71 -25.62
CA LEU A 344 15.69 -9.73 -25.08
C LEU A 344 16.92 -10.45 -24.52
N SER A 345 18.09 -9.85 -24.72
CA SER A 345 19.28 -10.25 -23.98
C SER A 345 19.16 -9.75 -22.54
N ILE A 346 19.34 -10.67 -21.58
CA ILE A 346 19.36 -10.33 -20.16
C ILE A 346 20.78 -9.97 -19.79
N THR A 347 20.95 -8.82 -19.17
CA THR A 347 22.22 -8.35 -18.58
C THR A 347 21.98 -8.07 -17.10
N VAL A 348 23.02 -8.11 -16.28
CA VAL A 348 22.89 -7.81 -14.84
C VAL A 348 23.42 -6.40 -14.61
N ALA A 349 22.68 -5.58 -13.85
CA ALA A 349 23.14 -4.26 -13.46
C ALA A 349 24.46 -4.38 -12.69
N ALA A 350 25.39 -3.46 -12.94
CA ALA A 350 26.60 -3.37 -12.12
C ALA A 350 26.20 -3.07 -10.67
N VAL A 351 26.74 -3.86 -9.73
CA VAL A 351 26.58 -3.56 -8.31
C VAL A 351 27.28 -2.21 -8.03
N PRO A 352 26.59 -1.25 -7.38
CA PRO A 352 27.17 0.06 -7.06
C PRO A 352 28.47 -0.01 -6.25
#